data_AF-N9KEW6-F1
#
_entry.id   AF-N9KEW6-F1
#
_cell.length_a   1.000
_cell.length_b   1.000
_cell.length_c   1.000
_cell.angle_alpha   90.00
_cell.angle_beta   90.00
_cell.angle_gamma   90.00
#
_symmetry.space_group_name_H-M   'P 1'
#
loop_
_entity.id
_entity.type
_entity.pdbx_description
1 polymer ?
#
loop_
_entity_poly.entity_id
_entity_poly.type
_entity_poly.pdbx_seq_one_letter_code
_entity_poly.pdbx_strand_id
1 'polypeptide(L)'
;MPNNATLNAIRLGSGTLTTAADYQHNIHRDTVTNPFSLILAMRGAEFQAFSRRGRFTTSANVAAANQFADNGLNNQWGLALPFYNLNANAAVYGVDAPANGAYYYTKDANGKPIQNLVATSGTTSRLGFGIAVGTTGRDAGGTKTTSILLIDGSPNANNAGNPTDYYMGLRNIDMFLKGNGTIGLENGSLNIGLKDMLLALSTEIAAGYLPGAKYKTCPATGSCTSPIDNFAKNNDVLFGLKLRLGGDLNLSIVPNSSIADGSALTVLGDFTMPATATGNTVQISDPIDGSAIGFDNITGKLAFNTALVVGKDTASGLGKVGVNTAVYFNPDKSIDGALRVKDINFYPPSTGAGARLGELAITGGRLNSSFSIVPRNGAFN
;
A
#
# COMPACT_ATOMS: atom_id res chain seq x y z
N MET A 1 17.20 0.81 -12.37
CA MET A 1 16.99 1.50 -11.07
C MET A 1 18.22 1.30 -10.20
N PRO A 2 18.55 2.24 -9.29
CA PRO A 2 19.53 1.95 -8.25
C PRO A 2 19.12 0.68 -7.49
N ASN A 3 20.09 -0.18 -7.21
CA ASN A 3 19.82 -1.43 -6.52
C ASN A 3 19.51 -1.15 -5.04
N ASN A 4 18.44 -1.74 -4.50
CA ASN A 4 18.12 -1.64 -3.09
C ASN A 4 18.70 -2.87 -2.36
N ALA A 5 19.88 -2.66 -1.75
CA ALA A 5 20.61 -3.71 -1.05
C ALA A 5 19.83 -4.28 0.14
N THR A 6 18.99 -3.46 0.80
CA THR A 6 18.15 -3.90 1.93
C THR A 6 17.10 -4.90 1.46
N LEU A 7 16.34 -4.60 0.39
CA LEU A 7 15.39 -5.55 -0.19
C LEU A 7 16.05 -6.83 -0.70
N ASN A 8 17.25 -6.74 -1.26
CA ASN A 8 17.99 -7.93 -1.68
C ASN A 8 18.45 -8.80 -0.50
N ALA A 9 18.64 -8.23 0.68
CA ALA A 9 19.01 -8.98 1.87
C ALA A 9 17.78 -9.58 2.59
N ILE A 10 16.58 -9.06 2.32
CA ILE A 10 15.36 -9.57 2.94
C ILE A 10 15.07 -10.96 2.40
N ARG A 11 15.06 -11.93 3.32
CA ARG A 11 14.76 -13.32 3.02
C ARG A 11 13.31 -13.49 2.60
N LEU A 12 13.13 -14.25 1.52
CA LEU A 12 11.87 -14.71 0.98
C LEU A 12 11.95 -16.21 0.72
N GLY A 13 11.45 -16.98 1.67
CA GLY A 13 11.61 -18.43 1.64
C GLY A 13 13.07 -18.87 1.73
N SER A 14 13.55 -19.63 0.75
CA SER A 14 14.97 -19.99 0.62
C SER A 14 15.79 -18.97 -0.19
N GLY A 15 15.16 -17.94 -0.75
CA GLY A 15 15.79 -16.90 -1.57
C GLY A 15 15.65 -15.51 -0.96
N THR A 16 15.72 -14.49 -1.82
CA THR A 16 15.65 -13.08 -1.46
C THR A 16 14.42 -12.42 -2.06
N LEU A 17 13.93 -11.36 -1.43
CA LEU A 17 12.71 -10.66 -1.82
C LEU A 17 12.86 -9.99 -3.20
N THR A 18 14.06 -9.51 -3.50
CA THR A 18 14.45 -9.03 -4.84
C THR A 18 15.85 -9.50 -5.23
N THR A 19 16.15 -9.43 -6.51
CA THR A 19 17.47 -9.65 -7.11
C THR A 19 17.88 -8.45 -7.95
N ALA A 20 19.16 -8.34 -8.31
CA ALA A 20 19.66 -7.26 -9.16
C ALA A 20 18.91 -7.16 -10.52
N ALA A 21 18.46 -8.29 -11.07
CA ALA A 21 17.68 -8.34 -12.31
C ALA A 21 16.31 -7.67 -12.17
N ASP A 22 15.71 -7.69 -10.97
CA ASP A 22 14.42 -7.03 -10.72
C ASP A 22 14.50 -5.51 -10.93
N TYR A 23 15.67 -4.88 -10.73
CA TYR A 23 15.87 -3.44 -10.88
C TYR A 23 16.05 -2.97 -12.32
N GLN A 24 16.08 -3.89 -13.29
CA GLN A 24 16.00 -3.55 -14.71
C GLN A 24 14.59 -3.03 -15.02
N HIS A 25 14.54 -1.82 -15.58
CA HIS A 25 13.30 -1.13 -15.90
C HIS A 25 13.31 -0.74 -17.37
N ASN A 26 12.43 -1.36 -18.14
CA ASN A 26 12.21 -1.04 -19.54
C ASN A 26 11.18 0.08 -19.64
N ILE A 27 11.51 1.12 -20.41
CA ILE A 27 10.66 2.30 -20.61
C ILE A 27 9.46 1.98 -21.52
N HIS A 28 9.67 1.13 -22.51
CA HIS A 28 8.65 0.58 -23.40
C HIS A 28 8.96 -0.90 -23.68
N ARG A 29 7.96 -1.64 -24.15
CA ARG A 29 8.08 -3.08 -24.46
C ARG A 29 8.27 -3.39 -25.93
N ASP A 30 8.08 -2.41 -26.79
CA ASP A 30 8.20 -2.61 -28.23
C ASP A 30 9.67 -2.72 -28.67
N THR A 31 10.00 -3.70 -29.50
CA THR A 31 11.39 -4.10 -29.80
C THR A 31 11.97 -3.44 -31.06
N VAL A 32 11.20 -2.58 -31.74
CA VAL A 32 11.57 -2.11 -33.10
C VAL A 32 12.01 -0.64 -33.11
N THR A 33 11.38 0.25 -32.32
CA THR A 33 11.75 1.68 -32.30
C THR A 33 11.42 2.30 -30.94
N ASN A 34 12.36 3.05 -30.37
CA ASN A 34 12.13 3.79 -29.13
C ASN A 34 11.15 4.93 -29.37
N PRO A 35 10.08 5.08 -28.57
CA PRO A 35 9.14 6.18 -28.72
C PRO A 35 9.79 7.51 -28.31
N PHE A 36 9.31 8.60 -28.90
CA PHE A 36 9.59 9.94 -28.36
C PHE A 36 9.01 10.02 -26.95
N SER A 37 9.90 10.07 -25.96
CA SER A 37 9.54 9.93 -24.56
C SER A 37 10.14 11.05 -23.72
N LEU A 38 9.38 11.46 -22.71
CA LEU A 38 9.90 12.25 -21.60
C LEU A 38 10.30 11.29 -20.49
N ILE A 39 11.55 11.37 -20.05
CA ILE A 39 12.10 10.53 -18.99
C ILE A 39 12.45 11.42 -17.80
N LEU A 40 11.99 11.02 -16.62
CA LEU A 40 12.25 11.66 -15.34
C LEU A 40 12.94 10.66 -14.41
N ALA A 41 13.97 11.12 -13.72
CA ALA A 41 14.69 10.33 -12.74
C ALA A 41 14.83 11.12 -11.43
N MET A 42 14.49 10.48 -10.32
CA MET A 42 14.71 10.98 -8.96
C MET A 42 15.65 10.04 -8.23
N ARG A 43 16.60 10.59 -7.48
CA ARG A 43 17.61 9.82 -6.73
C ARG A 43 17.70 10.32 -5.30
N GLY A 44 17.65 9.39 -4.35
CA GLY A 44 17.84 9.69 -2.93
C GLY A 44 16.91 10.78 -2.38
N ALA A 45 15.70 10.93 -2.93
CA ALA A 45 14.77 11.94 -2.46
C ALA A 45 14.34 11.60 -1.02
N GLU A 46 14.26 12.62 -0.17
CA GLU A 46 13.95 12.47 1.24
C GLU A 46 12.98 13.56 1.65
N PHE A 47 11.98 13.17 2.44
CA PHE A 47 11.07 14.08 3.10
C PHE A 47 10.72 13.49 4.46
N GLN A 48 11.06 14.20 5.53
CA GLN A 48 10.77 13.78 6.89
C GLN A 48 9.76 14.76 7.48
N ALA A 49 8.49 14.36 7.53
CA ALA A 49 7.43 15.20 8.05
C ALA A 49 6.48 14.42 8.97
N PHE A 50 6.24 15.00 10.13
CA PHE A 50 5.38 14.47 11.17
C PHE A 50 4.40 15.56 11.58
N SER A 51 3.11 15.32 11.33
CA SER A 51 2.07 16.17 11.89
C SER A 51 1.55 15.54 13.17
N ARG A 52 1.47 16.36 14.22
CA ARG A 52 0.87 16.00 15.51
C ARG A 52 -0.60 16.44 15.60
N ARG A 53 -1.08 17.19 14.60
CA ARG A 53 -2.47 17.70 14.50
C ARG A 53 -2.98 17.61 13.06
N GLY A 54 -3.94 16.72 12.84
CA GLY A 54 -4.69 16.55 11.61
C GLY A 54 -6.15 16.96 11.82
N ARG A 55 -6.82 17.39 10.76
CA ARG A 55 -8.26 17.69 10.78
C ARG A 55 -8.93 17.27 9.49
N PHE A 56 -10.16 16.82 9.62
CA PHE A 56 -11.08 16.71 8.48
C PHE A 56 -11.85 18.02 8.37
N THR A 57 -11.85 18.59 7.17
CA THR A 57 -12.58 19.83 6.88
C THR A 57 -13.77 19.50 6.00
N THR A 58 -14.92 20.06 6.36
CA THR A 58 -16.12 19.99 5.53
C THR A 58 -15.88 20.76 4.23
N SER A 59 -16.32 20.20 3.10
CA SER A 59 -16.28 20.91 1.83
C SER A 59 -17.33 22.02 1.80
N ALA A 60 -17.11 23.01 0.92
CA ALA A 60 -18.09 24.07 0.70
C ALA A 60 -19.43 23.46 0.21
N ASN A 61 -20.55 24.05 0.64
CA ASN A 61 -21.91 23.69 0.24
C ASN A 61 -22.41 22.31 0.71
N VAL A 62 -21.75 21.67 1.68
CA VAL A 62 -22.32 20.49 2.37
C VAL A 62 -23.46 20.93 3.29
N ALA A 63 -24.60 20.24 3.22
CA ALA A 63 -25.75 20.47 4.09
C ALA A 63 -25.34 20.42 5.56
N ALA A 64 -25.90 21.28 6.41
CA ALA A 64 -25.53 21.39 7.82
C ALA A 64 -25.56 20.04 8.57
N ALA A 65 -26.55 19.19 8.27
CA ALA A 65 -26.67 17.86 8.84
C ALA A 65 -25.50 16.92 8.50
N ASN A 66 -24.71 17.20 7.46
CA ASN A 66 -23.61 16.37 6.97
C ASN A 66 -22.23 16.95 7.32
N GLN A 67 -22.17 18.06 8.07
CA GLN A 67 -20.92 18.66 8.51
C GLN A 67 -20.26 17.84 9.64
N PHE A 68 -18.93 17.81 9.66
CA PHE A 68 -18.15 17.23 10.77
C PHE A 68 -18.30 18.11 12.02
N ALA A 69 -18.49 17.48 13.17
CA ALA A 69 -18.48 18.17 14.45
C ALA A 69 -17.14 18.90 14.68
N ASP A 70 -17.20 20.13 15.22
CA ASP A 70 -16.07 20.98 15.63
C ASP A 70 -14.99 21.30 14.57
N ASN A 71 -15.20 20.90 13.30
CA ASN A 71 -14.24 21.05 12.19
C ASN A 71 -12.78 20.65 12.54
N GLY A 72 -12.60 19.78 13.55
CA GLY A 72 -11.31 19.30 14.03
C GLY A 72 -10.37 20.36 14.62
N LEU A 73 -10.85 21.52 15.09
CA LEU A 73 -10.00 22.61 15.57
C LEU A 73 -9.14 22.24 16.80
N ASN A 74 -9.63 21.33 17.64
CA ASN A 74 -8.95 20.90 18.87
C ASN A 74 -8.34 19.49 18.76
N ASN A 75 -8.13 18.97 17.54
CA ASN A 75 -7.65 17.62 17.34
C ASN A 75 -6.25 17.37 17.94
N GLN A 76 -6.12 16.23 18.59
CA GLN A 76 -4.92 15.77 19.29
C GLN A 76 -4.34 14.50 18.65
N TRP A 77 -4.48 14.37 17.34
CA TRP A 77 -3.92 13.28 16.54
C TRP A 77 -3.38 13.88 15.26
N GLY A 78 -2.43 13.22 14.60
CA GLY A 78 -1.94 13.64 13.30
C GLY A 78 -1.42 12.48 12.46
N LEU A 79 -0.82 12.81 11.32
CA LEU A 79 -0.31 11.85 10.36
C LEU A 79 1.16 12.14 10.08
N ALA A 80 1.97 11.08 10.02
CA ALA A 80 3.33 11.15 9.53
C ALA A 80 3.47 10.28 8.27
N LEU A 81 4.01 10.89 7.21
CA LEU A 81 4.29 10.24 5.93
C LEU A 81 5.74 10.48 5.49
N PRO A 82 6.74 10.19 6.35
CA PRO A 82 8.13 10.36 5.95
C PRO A 82 8.49 9.32 4.87
N PHE A 83 9.37 9.73 3.94
CA PHE A 83 10.06 8.81 3.04
C PHE A 83 11.55 9.10 3.03
N TYR A 84 12.31 8.02 2.92
CA TYR A 84 13.76 8.03 2.92
C TYR A 84 14.30 7.29 1.71
N ASN A 85 15.32 7.89 1.07
CA ASN A 85 16.01 7.34 -0.09
C ASN A 85 15.06 6.91 -1.22
N LEU A 86 14.08 7.75 -1.54
CA LEU A 86 13.17 7.51 -2.66
C LEU A 86 13.93 7.65 -3.97
N ASN A 87 13.95 6.57 -4.73
CA ASN A 87 14.51 6.49 -6.06
C ASN A 87 13.37 6.21 -7.03
N ALA A 88 13.28 6.98 -8.11
CA ALA A 88 12.24 6.80 -9.12
C ALA A 88 12.82 6.95 -10.53
N ASN A 89 12.32 6.14 -11.46
CA ASN A 89 12.41 6.36 -12.90
C ASN A 89 10.98 6.35 -13.44
N ALA A 90 10.60 7.42 -14.13
CA ALA A 90 9.33 7.49 -14.84
C ALA A 90 9.62 7.85 -16.31
N ALA A 91 8.87 7.25 -17.21
CA ALA A 91 8.90 7.63 -18.61
C ALA A 91 7.48 7.66 -19.15
N VAL A 92 7.18 8.64 -20.00
CA VAL A 92 5.87 8.81 -20.63
C VAL A 92 6.03 9.11 -22.11
N TYR A 93 5.11 8.58 -22.93
CA TYR A 93 5.10 8.75 -24.37
C TYR A 93 3.67 8.62 -24.93
N GLY A 94 3.43 9.17 -26.12
CA GLY A 94 2.15 8.97 -26.82
C GLY A 94 2.07 7.56 -27.42
N VAL A 95 0.91 6.90 -27.30
CA VAL A 95 0.66 5.60 -27.93
C VAL A 95 -0.77 5.50 -28.43
N ASP A 96 -0.96 4.97 -29.64
CA ASP A 96 -2.26 4.52 -30.11
C ASP A 96 -2.41 3.05 -29.77
N ALA A 97 -3.11 2.76 -28.68
CA ALA A 97 -3.34 1.41 -28.21
C ALA A 97 -4.51 0.76 -28.97
N PRO A 98 -4.50 -0.56 -29.19
CA PRO A 98 -5.68 -1.28 -29.68
C PRO A 98 -6.88 -1.03 -28.74
N ALA A 99 -8.00 -0.58 -29.29
CA ALA A 99 -9.16 -0.20 -28.48
C ALA A 99 -9.81 -1.39 -27.76
N ASN A 100 -9.58 -2.62 -28.27
CA ASN A 100 -9.99 -3.88 -27.65
C ASN A 100 -9.02 -4.39 -26.56
N GLY A 101 -7.89 -3.71 -26.36
CA GLY A 101 -6.95 -3.92 -25.26
C GLY A 101 -6.97 -2.78 -24.23
N ALA A 102 -7.64 -1.67 -24.55
CA ALA A 102 -7.91 -0.57 -23.64
C ALA A 102 -9.23 -0.80 -22.90
N TYR A 103 -9.26 -0.48 -21.61
CA TYR A 103 -10.42 -0.75 -20.77
C TYR A 103 -10.68 0.35 -19.75
N TYR A 104 -11.90 0.31 -19.20
CA TYR A 104 -12.33 1.00 -17.99
C TYR A 104 -13.23 0.07 -17.15
N TYR A 105 -13.25 0.27 -15.83
CA TYR A 105 -14.07 -0.53 -14.93
C TYR A 105 -15.32 0.23 -14.49
N THR A 106 -16.44 -0.50 -14.49
CA THR A 106 -17.66 -0.15 -13.77
C THR A 106 -17.89 -1.20 -12.66
N LYS A 107 -18.99 -1.11 -11.94
CA LYS A 107 -19.36 -2.09 -10.92
C LYS A 107 -20.78 -2.61 -11.14
N ASP A 108 -21.02 -3.88 -10.85
CA ASP A 108 -22.36 -4.45 -10.82
C ASP A 108 -23.15 -4.00 -9.58
N ALA A 109 -24.41 -4.44 -9.47
CA ALA A 109 -25.28 -4.13 -8.32
C ALA A 109 -24.73 -4.62 -6.97
N ASN A 110 -23.85 -5.62 -6.98
CA ASN A 110 -23.19 -6.18 -5.79
C ASN A 110 -21.80 -5.56 -5.54
N GLY A 111 -21.38 -4.59 -6.35
CA GLY A 111 -20.08 -3.93 -6.26
C GLY A 111 -18.92 -4.69 -6.91
N LYS A 112 -19.17 -5.77 -7.66
CA LYS A 112 -18.12 -6.49 -8.38
C LYS A 112 -17.63 -5.64 -9.57
N PRO A 113 -16.31 -5.48 -9.76
CA PRO A 113 -15.78 -4.82 -10.94
C PRO A 113 -16.23 -5.52 -12.24
N ILE A 114 -16.65 -4.73 -13.22
CA ILE A 114 -16.93 -5.14 -14.59
C ILE A 114 -15.92 -4.44 -15.48
N GLN A 115 -15.10 -5.20 -16.19
CA GLN A 115 -14.19 -4.66 -17.20
C GLN A 115 -14.97 -4.37 -18.48
N ASN A 116 -14.84 -3.16 -19.00
CA ASN A 116 -15.44 -2.73 -20.27
C ASN A 116 -14.32 -2.35 -21.23
N LEU A 117 -14.42 -2.79 -22.47
CA LEU A 117 -13.50 -2.39 -23.53
C LEU A 117 -13.88 -0.98 -24.03
N VAL A 118 -12.88 -0.21 -24.46
CA VAL A 118 -13.13 1.12 -25.06
C VAL A 118 -13.87 0.96 -26.38
N ALA A 119 -13.46 0.00 -27.22
CA ALA A 119 -14.21 -0.43 -28.40
C ALA A 119 -13.84 -1.88 -28.78
N THR A 120 -14.65 -2.53 -29.61
CA THR A 120 -14.38 -3.89 -30.09
C THR A 120 -13.36 -3.96 -31.22
N SER A 121 -13.05 -2.82 -31.87
CA SER A 121 -12.05 -2.69 -32.94
C SER A 121 -11.51 -1.26 -33.02
N GLY A 122 -10.43 -1.05 -33.78
CA GLY A 122 -9.78 0.25 -33.96
C GLY A 122 -8.69 0.56 -32.93
N THR A 123 -8.26 1.82 -32.89
CA THR A 123 -7.25 2.33 -31.95
C THR A 123 -7.83 3.43 -31.07
N THR A 124 -7.24 3.60 -29.90
CA THR A 124 -7.52 4.71 -28.98
C THR A 124 -6.21 5.31 -28.50
N SER A 125 -6.15 6.65 -28.50
CA SER A 125 -4.96 7.36 -28.04
C SER A 125 -4.87 7.31 -26.53
N ARG A 126 -3.71 6.88 -26.02
CA ARG A 126 -3.39 6.78 -24.60
C ARG A 126 -1.99 7.32 -24.33
N LEU A 127 -1.68 7.50 -23.04
CA LEU A 127 -0.31 7.72 -22.60
C LEU A 127 0.33 6.38 -22.29
N GLY A 128 1.36 6.00 -23.03
CA GLY A 128 2.26 4.93 -22.65
C GLY A 128 3.15 5.39 -21.49
N PHE A 129 3.39 4.52 -20.51
CA PHE A 129 4.27 4.85 -19.40
C PHE A 129 5.05 3.65 -18.88
N GLY A 130 6.22 3.93 -18.34
CA GLY A 130 7.02 3.02 -17.52
C GLY A 130 7.34 3.69 -16.20
N ILE A 131 7.05 3.03 -15.08
CA ILE A 131 7.38 3.51 -13.75
C ILE A 131 8.17 2.45 -13.00
N ALA A 132 9.22 2.90 -12.31
CA ALA A 132 9.86 2.15 -11.27
C ALA A 132 10.16 3.08 -10.09
N VAL A 133 9.75 2.71 -8.89
CA VAL A 133 9.92 3.48 -7.66
C VAL A 133 10.39 2.55 -6.57
N GLY A 134 11.30 3.00 -5.73
CA GLY A 134 11.62 2.30 -4.50
C GLY A 134 12.06 3.25 -3.40
N THR A 135 11.90 2.79 -2.16
CA THR A 135 12.29 3.49 -0.94
C THR A 135 13.08 2.54 -0.07
N THR A 136 13.94 3.08 0.80
CA THR A 136 14.59 2.28 1.83
C THR A 136 13.81 2.44 3.13
N GLY A 137 13.65 1.34 3.88
CA GLY A 137 12.85 1.34 5.10
C GLY A 137 13.37 2.32 6.15
N ARG A 138 14.68 2.33 6.40
CA ARG A 138 15.33 3.25 7.35
C ARG A 138 16.78 3.52 6.99
N ASP A 139 17.34 4.59 7.55
CA ASP A 139 18.78 4.83 7.52
C ASP A 139 19.53 3.92 8.53
N ALA A 140 20.85 3.86 8.41
CA ALA A 140 21.68 3.04 9.30
C ALA A 140 21.61 3.47 10.77
N GLY A 141 21.34 4.75 11.04
CA GLY A 141 21.19 5.29 12.40
C GLY A 141 19.79 5.09 13.01
N GLY A 142 18.80 4.63 12.22
CA GLY A 142 17.42 4.48 12.69
C GLY A 142 16.70 5.80 13.01
N THR A 143 17.19 6.91 12.47
CA THR A 143 16.67 8.27 12.69
C THR A 143 15.73 8.74 11.59
N LYS A 144 15.85 8.16 10.39
CA LYS A 144 15.05 8.44 9.21
C LYS A 144 14.35 7.17 8.78
N THR A 145 13.14 7.30 8.27
CA THR A 145 12.35 6.15 7.87
C THR A 145 11.46 6.48 6.68
N THR A 146 11.06 5.44 5.96
CA THR A 146 9.86 5.46 5.14
C THR A 146 8.74 4.82 5.93
N SER A 147 7.70 5.59 6.26
CA SER A 147 6.63 5.14 7.16
C SER A 147 5.29 5.81 6.85
N ILE A 148 4.21 5.17 7.27
CA ILE A 148 2.84 5.71 7.31
C ILE A 148 2.33 5.51 8.73
N LEU A 149 2.32 6.58 9.52
CA LEU A 149 2.03 6.53 10.95
C LEU A 149 0.88 7.45 11.31
N LEU A 150 -0.09 6.93 12.04
CA LEU A 150 -1.04 7.72 12.80
C LEU A 150 -0.37 8.11 14.13
N ILE A 151 -0.35 9.40 14.45
CA ILE A 151 0.31 9.96 15.63
C ILE A 151 -0.74 10.39 16.66
N ASP A 152 -0.54 10.01 17.92
CA ASP A 152 -1.20 10.58 19.08
C ASP A 152 -0.46 11.86 19.51
N GLY A 153 -1.11 12.99 19.24
CA GLY A 153 -0.65 14.33 19.59
C GLY A 153 -1.20 14.85 20.92
N SER A 154 -1.81 14.00 21.75
CA SER A 154 -2.39 14.41 23.03
C SER A 154 -1.33 14.96 23.99
N PRO A 155 -1.66 15.97 24.82
CA PRO A 155 -0.73 16.52 25.80
C PRO A 155 -0.22 15.46 26.77
N ASN A 156 1.10 15.37 26.93
CA ASN A 156 1.74 14.52 27.91
C ASN A 156 2.13 15.36 29.14
N ALA A 157 1.52 15.08 30.29
CA ALA A 157 1.81 15.74 31.56
C ALA A 157 3.29 15.57 31.99
N ASN A 158 3.91 14.43 31.68
CA ASN A 158 5.33 14.20 31.96
C ASN A 158 6.24 15.03 31.04
N ASN A 159 5.71 15.62 29.97
CA ASN A 159 6.45 16.42 29.00
C ASN A 159 6.00 17.89 28.96
N ALA A 160 5.60 18.45 30.11
CA ALA A 160 5.13 19.84 30.21
C ALA A 160 3.97 20.17 29.25
N GLY A 161 3.10 19.18 28.99
CA GLY A 161 1.97 19.34 28.07
C GLY A 161 2.33 19.25 26.58
N ASN A 162 3.59 18.99 26.23
CA ASN A 162 3.98 18.68 24.86
C ASN A 162 3.34 17.36 24.39
N PRO A 163 3.18 17.16 23.08
CA PRO A 163 2.56 15.96 22.53
C PRO A 163 3.18 14.63 23.00
N THR A 164 2.35 13.61 23.15
CA THR A 164 2.76 12.25 23.57
C THR A 164 3.63 11.56 22.53
N ASP A 165 3.41 11.86 21.24
CA ASP A 165 4.19 11.31 20.12
C ASP A 165 4.19 9.77 20.09
N TYR A 166 3.08 9.17 20.55
CA TYR A 166 2.79 7.75 20.34
C TYR A 166 2.29 7.54 18.91
N TYR A 167 2.55 6.37 18.33
CA TYR A 167 2.16 6.09 16.96
C TYR A 167 1.59 4.69 16.80
N MET A 168 0.84 4.49 15.72
CA MET A 168 0.50 3.19 15.15
C MET A 168 0.56 3.27 13.62
N GLY A 169 1.11 2.27 12.97
CA GLY A 169 1.08 2.20 11.51
C GLY A 169 2.11 1.27 10.90
N LEU A 170 2.40 1.53 9.63
CA LEU A 170 3.43 0.85 8.87
C LEU A 170 4.73 1.63 9.03
N ARG A 171 5.77 1.00 9.57
CA ARG A 171 7.10 1.61 9.65
C ARG A 171 8.14 0.78 8.92
N ASN A 172 9.26 1.44 8.60
CA ASN A 172 10.38 0.82 7.90
C ASN A 172 9.96 0.19 6.57
N ILE A 173 9.18 0.93 5.79
CA ILE A 173 8.67 0.52 4.47
C ILE A 173 9.82 0.49 3.48
N ASP A 174 10.38 -0.70 3.30
CA ASP A 174 11.29 -0.98 2.21
C ASP A 174 10.47 -1.49 1.02
N MET A 175 10.49 -0.74 -0.08
CA MET A 175 9.58 -0.98 -1.20
C MET A 175 10.29 -0.86 -2.53
N PHE A 176 9.88 -1.70 -3.46
CA PHE A 176 10.18 -1.58 -4.88
C PHE A 176 8.94 -1.92 -5.69
N LEU A 177 8.50 -0.99 -6.52
CA LEU A 177 7.44 -1.16 -7.49
C LEU A 177 8.02 -0.90 -8.88
N LYS A 178 7.74 -1.77 -9.84
CA LYS A 178 7.92 -1.46 -11.26
C LYS A 178 6.74 -1.95 -12.08
N GLY A 179 6.54 -1.31 -13.22
CA GLY A 179 5.63 -1.79 -14.23
C GLY A 179 5.53 -0.79 -15.38
N ASN A 180 5.02 -1.27 -16.49
CA ASN A 180 4.82 -0.46 -17.67
C ASN A 180 3.49 -0.80 -18.33
N GLY A 181 2.93 0.17 -19.04
CA GLY A 181 1.71 -0.04 -19.81
C GLY A 181 1.11 1.29 -20.23
N THR A 182 -0.20 1.46 -20.04
CA THR A 182 -0.93 2.62 -20.58
C THR A 182 -1.85 3.27 -19.57
N ILE A 183 -2.03 4.58 -19.72
CA ILE A 183 -2.98 5.40 -18.97
C ILE A 183 -3.98 5.99 -19.97
N GLY A 184 -5.26 5.90 -19.62
CA GLY A 184 -6.36 6.50 -20.36
C GLY A 184 -7.34 7.23 -19.45
N LEU A 185 -8.11 8.12 -20.05
CA LEU A 185 -9.22 8.84 -19.40
C LEU A 185 -10.51 8.46 -20.11
N GLU A 186 -11.14 7.39 -19.64
CA GLU A 186 -12.38 6.88 -20.23
C GLU A 186 -13.46 6.79 -19.16
N ASN A 187 -14.69 7.13 -19.53
CA ASN A 187 -15.88 7.09 -18.66
C ASN A 187 -15.71 7.87 -17.33
N GLY A 188 -15.04 9.04 -17.37
CA GLY A 188 -14.81 9.87 -16.18
C GLY A 188 -13.87 9.25 -15.14
N SER A 189 -13.11 8.22 -15.53
CA SER A 189 -12.17 7.50 -14.67
C SER A 189 -10.76 7.51 -15.23
N LEU A 190 -9.77 7.42 -14.34
CA LEU A 190 -8.37 7.26 -14.71
C LEU A 190 -8.06 5.76 -14.81
N ASN A 191 -7.83 5.27 -16.02
CA ASN A 191 -7.65 3.87 -16.32
C ASN A 191 -6.17 3.57 -16.50
N ILE A 192 -5.66 2.60 -15.75
CA ILE A 192 -4.24 2.26 -15.70
C ILE A 192 -4.08 0.77 -16.02
N GLY A 193 -3.18 0.48 -16.96
CA GLY A 193 -2.70 -0.87 -17.23
C GLY A 193 -1.23 -1.00 -17.00
N LEU A 194 -0.88 -2.01 -16.22
CA LEU A 194 0.47 -2.37 -15.85
C LEU A 194 0.65 -3.84 -16.19
N LYS A 195 1.45 -4.10 -17.23
CA LYS A 195 1.83 -5.45 -17.65
C LYS A 195 3.13 -5.84 -16.98
N ASP A 196 3.23 -7.09 -16.56
CA ASP A 196 4.42 -7.62 -15.87
C ASP A 196 4.90 -6.69 -14.71
N MET A 197 3.94 -6.18 -13.94
CA MET A 197 4.22 -5.44 -12.71
C MET A 197 5.04 -6.33 -11.77
N LEU A 198 5.92 -5.72 -10.99
CA LEU A 198 6.48 -6.32 -9.78
C LEU A 198 6.36 -5.33 -8.64
N LEU A 199 5.70 -5.74 -7.56
CA LEU A 199 5.70 -5.09 -6.26
C LEU A 199 6.45 -5.99 -5.28
N ALA A 200 7.52 -5.47 -4.68
CA ALA A 200 8.21 -6.05 -3.56
C ALA A 200 8.14 -5.07 -2.38
N LEU A 201 7.75 -5.56 -1.21
CA LEU A 201 7.54 -4.75 -0.02
C LEU A 201 7.98 -5.55 1.22
N SER A 202 8.70 -4.90 2.11
CA SER A 202 8.95 -5.37 3.47
C SER A 202 8.71 -4.22 4.42
N THR A 203 7.86 -4.44 5.42
CA THR A 203 7.48 -3.41 6.38
C THR A 203 7.18 -4.05 7.72
N GLU A 204 7.17 -3.23 8.76
CA GLU A 204 6.74 -3.61 10.11
C GLU A 204 5.39 -2.96 10.42
N ILE A 205 4.46 -3.71 11.00
CA ILE A 205 3.26 -3.15 11.63
C ILE A 205 3.61 -2.92 13.10
N ALA A 206 3.55 -1.67 13.54
CA ALA A 206 4.08 -1.26 14.83
C ALA A 206 3.16 -0.27 15.54
N ALA A 207 3.19 -0.32 16.87
CA ALA A 207 2.55 0.67 17.73
C ALA A 207 3.46 0.95 18.94
N GLY A 208 3.79 2.21 19.17
CA GLY A 208 4.84 2.57 20.12
C GLY A 208 5.14 4.06 20.16
N TYR A 209 6.28 4.44 20.72
CA TYR A 209 6.66 5.85 20.86
C TYR A 209 7.65 6.27 19.77
N LEU A 210 7.45 7.44 19.16
CA LEU A 210 8.42 7.99 18.21
C LEU A 210 9.81 8.11 18.87
N PRO A 211 10.90 8.00 18.11
CA PRO A 211 12.25 8.15 18.65
C PRO A 211 12.42 9.44 19.46
N GLY A 212 12.93 9.32 20.70
CA GLY A 212 13.12 10.45 21.61
C GLY A 212 11.85 10.98 22.29
N ALA A 213 10.66 10.44 21.99
CA ALA A 213 9.42 10.85 22.65
C ALA A 213 9.44 10.52 24.14
N LYS A 214 8.85 11.40 24.97
CA LYS A 214 8.76 11.19 26.41
C LYS A 214 7.56 10.31 26.75
N TYR A 215 7.76 9.30 27.58
CA TYR A 215 6.69 8.36 27.92
C TYR A 215 5.58 9.01 28.75
N LYS A 216 4.33 8.59 28.52
CA LYS A 216 3.19 9.01 29.35
C LYS A 216 3.23 8.39 30.75
N THR A 217 3.88 7.25 30.90
CA THR A 217 4.21 6.62 32.18
C THR A 217 5.70 6.32 32.19
N CYS A 218 6.46 6.97 33.06
CA CYS A 218 7.89 6.69 33.17
C CYS A 218 8.12 5.28 33.73
N PRO A 219 9.04 4.49 33.17
CA PRO A 219 9.42 3.22 33.76
C PRO A 219 10.06 3.45 35.14
N ALA A 220 9.89 2.49 36.06
CA ALA A 220 10.46 2.58 37.41
C ALA A 220 12.00 2.58 37.40
N THR A 221 12.61 2.01 36.35
CA THR A 221 14.06 2.02 36.10
C THR A 221 14.33 2.36 34.64
N GLY A 222 15.36 3.16 34.37
CA GLY A 222 15.74 3.59 33.02
C GLY A 222 15.28 5.00 32.64
N SER A 223 15.48 5.38 31.36
CA SER A 223 15.08 6.70 30.86
C SER A 223 13.57 6.80 30.68
N CYS A 224 12.98 7.96 30.98
CA CYS A 224 11.57 8.27 30.66
C CYS A 224 11.37 8.70 29.19
N THR A 225 12.25 8.29 28.29
CA THR A 225 12.21 8.63 26.87
C THR A 225 12.40 7.39 26.02
N SER A 226 11.69 7.33 24.90
CA SER A 226 11.92 6.36 23.85
C SER A 226 13.34 6.46 23.30
N PRO A 227 14.02 5.34 23.01
CA PRO A 227 15.34 5.38 22.41
C PRO A 227 15.38 6.19 21.11
N ILE A 228 16.50 6.86 20.81
CA ILE A 228 16.65 7.66 19.59
C ILE A 228 16.72 6.79 18.32
N ASP A 229 17.04 5.52 18.48
CA ASP A 229 17.13 4.48 17.46
C ASP A 229 15.91 3.55 17.49
N ASN A 230 14.76 3.99 18.02
CA ASN A 230 13.61 3.10 18.25
C ASN A 230 13.08 2.42 16.96
N PHE A 231 13.27 3.03 15.79
CA PHE A 231 12.96 2.39 14.51
C PHE A 231 13.90 1.24 14.13
N ALA A 232 15.04 1.09 14.78
CA ALA A 232 15.93 -0.07 14.63
C ALA A 232 15.64 -1.20 15.63
N LYS A 233 14.75 -0.97 16.61
CA LYS A 233 14.42 -1.91 17.70
C LYS A 233 13.07 -2.57 17.46
N ASN A 234 12.91 -3.81 17.91
CA ASN A 234 11.70 -4.60 17.66
C ASN A 234 10.63 -4.47 18.75
N ASN A 235 10.90 -3.70 19.82
CA ASN A 235 10.04 -3.60 21.00
C ASN A 235 8.60 -3.12 20.70
N ASP A 236 8.45 -2.30 19.67
CA ASP A 236 7.18 -1.66 19.31
C ASP A 236 6.55 -2.34 18.07
N VAL A 237 7.14 -3.42 17.57
CA VAL A 237 6.66 -4.15 16.38
C VAL A 237 5.71 -5.25 16.80
N LEU A 238 4.54 -5.28 16.18
CA LEU A 238 3.55 -6.33 16.37
C LEU A 238 3.87 -7.53 15.48
N PHE A 239 4.17 -7.29 14.21
CA PHE A 239 4.65 -8.29 13.25
C PHE A 239 5.28 -7.63 12.02
N GLY A 240 6.12 -8.39 11.33
CA GLY A 240 6.64 -8.02 10.01
C GLY A 240 5.74 -8.53 8.89
N LEU A 241 5.67 -7.77 7.79
CA LEU A 241 4.97 -8.13 6.58
C LEU A 241 5.94 -8.07 5.40
N LYS A 242 6.04 -9.16 4.65
CA LYS A 242 6.80 -9.24 3.40
C LYS A 242 5.87 -9.64 2.27
N LEU A 243 6.02 -9.01 1.13
CA LEU A 243 5.16 -9.20 -0.02
C LEU A 243 6.01 -9.15 -1.29
N ARG A 244 5.84 -10.12 -2.16
CA ARG A 244 6.27 -10.06 -3.55
C ARG A 244 5.08 -10.43 -4.41
N LEU A 245 4.62 -9.52 -5.25
CA LEU A 245 3.53 -9.76 -6.19
C LEU A 245 3.96 -9.31 -7.57
N GLY A 246 3.93 -10.25 -8.50
CA GLY A 246 4.20 -10.04 -9.91
C GLY A 246 3.05 -10.54 -10.77
N GLY A 247 2.71 -9.77 -11.81
CA GLY A 247 1.61 -10.10 -12.71
C GLY A 247 1.08 -8.90 -13.48
N ASP A 248 -0.08 -9.09 -14.10
CA ASP A 248 -0.78 -8.06 -14.85
C ASP A 248 -1.82 -7.38 -13.97
N LEU A 249 -1.71 -6.06 -13.81
CA LEU A 249 -2.66 -5.24 -13.07
C LEU A 249 -3.40 -4.29 -14.00
N ASN A 250 -4.72 -4.37 -13.96
CA ASN A 250 -5.62 -3.46 -14.66
C ASN A 250 -6.50 -2.77 -13.62
N LEU A 251 -6.55 -1.44 -13.62
CA LEU A 251 -7.40 -0.72 -12.68
C LEU A 251 -8.00 0.56 -13.25
N SER A 252 -9.10 1.00 -12.65
CA SER A 252 -9.71 2.32 -12.80
C SER A 252 -9.76 3.00 -11.45
N ILE A 253 -9.28 4.24 -11.41
CA ILE A 253 -9.51 5.15 -10.30
C ILE A 253 -10.74 5.98 -10.65
N VAL A 254 -11.82 5.72 -9.93
CA VAL A 254 -13.12 6.35 -10.08
C VAL A 254 -13.31 7.33 -8.93
N PRO A 255 -13.14 8.65 -9.17
CA PRO A 255 -13.49 9.64 -8.17
C PRO A 255 -15.00 9.65 -7.97
N ASN A 256 -15.45 9.60 -6.72
CA ASN A 256 -16.85 9.78 -6.38
C ASN A 256 -16.96 10.92 -5.36
N SER A 257 -17.47 12.06 -5.82
CA SER A 257 -17.80 13.20 -4.97
C SER A 257 -19.31 13.28 -4.80
N SER A 258 -19.88 12.43 -3.94
CA SER A 258 -21.27 12.63 -3.49
C SER A 258 -21.29 13.68 -2.39
N ILE A 259 -22.08 14.74 -2.59
CA ILE A 259 -22.29 15.80 -1.59
C ILE A 259 -23.14 15.33 -0.39
N ALA A 260 -23.84 14.19 -0.52
CA ALA A 260 -24.76 13.69 0.50
C ALA A 260 -24.08 12.75 1.51
N ASP A 261 -23.14 11.91 1.07
CA ASP A 261 -22.66 10.75 1.85
C ASP A 261 -21.14 10.76 2.13
N GLY A 262 -20.44 11.82 1.72
CA GLY A 262 -18.99 11.96 1.82
C GLY A 262 -18.26 11.72 0.50
N SER A 263 -16.95 11.94 0.52
CA SER A 263 -16.09 11.76 -0.66
C SER A 263 -15.49 10.37 -0.63
N ALA A 264 -15.52 9.68 -1.76
CA ALA A 264 -14.87 8.40 -1.92
C ALA A 264 -13.97 8.39 -3.15
N LEU A 265 -12.78 7.81 -3.01
CA LEU A 265 -11.95 7.41 -4.13
C LEU A 265 -12.07 5.90 -4.27
N THR A 266 -12.68 5.44 -5.35
CA THR A 266 -12.84 4.00 -5.60
C THR A 266 -11.80 3.53 -6.61
N VAL A 267 -11.08 2.47 -6.28
CA VAL A 267 -10.18 1.75 -7.16
C VAL A 267 -10.81 0.41 -7.49
N LEU A 268 -11.21 0.27 -8.75
CA LEU A 268 -11.76 -0.97 -9.31
C LEU A 268 -10.70 -1.61 -10.19
N GLY A 269 -10.58 -2.93 -10.20
CA GLY A 269 -9.63 -3.56 -11.11
C GLY A 269 -9.56 -5.06 -11.01
N ASP A 270 -8.66 -5.63 -11.78
CA ASP A 270 -8.22 -7.01 -11.65
C ASP A 270 -6.70 -7.15 -11.65
N PHE A 271 -6.24 -8.18 -10.96
CA PHE A 271 -4.85 -8.57 -10.88
C PHE A 271 -4.74 -10.04 -11.26
N THR A 272 -3.95 -10.31 -12.30
CA THR A 272 -3.71 -11.66 -12.81
C THR A 272 -2.27 -12.06 -12.50
N MET A 273 -2.12 -13.05 -11.64
CA MET A 273 -0.85 -13.71 -11.35
C MET A 273 -0.76 -14.96 -12.23
N PRO A 274 0.11 -14.98 -13.26
CA PRO A 274 0.12 -16.07 -14.23
C PRO A 274 0.46 -17.41 -13.56
N ALA A 275 -0.03 -18.52 -14.13
CA ALA A 275 0.25 -19.87 -13.60
C ALA A 275 1.76 -20.22 -13.61
N THR A 276 2.54 -19.54 -14.45
CA THR A 276 4.00 -19.63 -14.52
C THR A 276 4.71 -18.68 -13.56
N ALA A 277 3.99 -17.81 -12.84
CA ALA A 277 4.60 -16.92 -11.87
C ALA A 277 5.28 -17.74 -10.76
N THR A 278 6.53 -17.42 -10.51
CA THR A 278 7.30 -17.96 -9.40
C THR A 278 7.68 -16.84 -8.46
N GLY A 279 7.69 -17.11 -7.15
CA GLY A 279 8.08 -16.14 -6.14
C GLY A 279 7.02 -15.12 -5.74
N ASN A 280 5.79 -15.19 -6.26
CA ASN A 280 4.67 -14.45 -5.69
C ASN A 280 4.39 -14.97 -4.28
N THR A 281 4.41 -14.11 -3.27
CA THR A 281 4.26 -14.54 -1.89
C THR A 281 3.83 -13.41 -0.95
N VAL A 282 3.18 -13.83 0.12
CA VAL A 282 2.88 -13.02 1.30
C VAL A 282 3.45 -13.76 2.51
N GLN A 283 4.26 -13.09 3.33
CA GLN A 283 4.77 -13.65 4.58
C GLN A 283 4.49 -12.72 5.74
N ILE A 284 4.10 -13.32 6.87
CA ILE A 284 3.94 -12.65 8.16
C ILE A 284 5.02 -13.21 9.07
N SER A 285 5.87 -12.34 9.62
CA SER A 285 7.00 -12.73 10.46
C SER A 285 6.86 -12.23 11.89
N ASP A 286 7.28 -13.07 12.82
CA ASP A 286 7.49 -12.69 14.21
C ASP A 286 8.63 -11.66 14.29
N PRO A 287 8.46 -10.55 15.01
CA PRO A 287 9.46 -9.51 15.09
C PRO A 287 10.60 -9.83 16.07
N ILE A 288 10.44 -10.79 16.98
CA ILE A 288 11.42 -11.14 18.00
C ILE A 288 12.46 -12.08 17.41
N ASP A 289 12.01 -13.19 16.82
CA ASP A 289 12.92 -14.21 16.30
C ASP A 289 13.03 -14.21 14.77
N GLY A 290 12.09 -13.63 14.04
CA GLY A 290 12.08 -13.61 12.57
C GLY A 290 11.52 -14.89 11.93
N SER A 291 10.97 -15.81 12.72
CA SER A 291 10.18 -16.92 12.20
C SER A 291 8.98 -16.39 11.42
N ALA A 292 8.51 -17.13 10.42
CA ALA A 292 7.43 -16.62 9.57
C ALA A 292 6.50 -17.72 9.07
N ILE A 293 5.25 -17.36 8.84
CA ILE A 293 4.35 -18.10 7.96
C ILE A 293 4.35 -17.45 6.59
N GLY A 294 4.48 -18.25 5.54
CA GLY A 294 4.44 -17.77 4.17
C GLY A 294 3.41 -18.50 3.31
N PHE A 295 2.81 -17.75 2.41
CA PHE A 295 1.96 -18.22 1.33
C PHE A 295 2.71 -17.99 0.03
N ASP A 296 3.39 -19.02 -0.46
CA ASP A 296 4.32 -18.89 -1.57
C ASP A 296 3.76 -19.44 -2.88
N ASN A 297 4.31 -18.93 -3.98
CA ASN A 297 3.94 -19.25 -5.35
C ASN A 297 2.45 -19.03 -5.62
N ILE A 298 1.97 -17.84 -5.25
CA ILE A 298 0.58 -17.43 -5.44
C ILE A 298 0.30 -17.19 -6.93
N THR A 299 -0.71 -17.87 -7.47
CA THR A 299 -1.19 -17.73 -8.85
C THR A 299 -2.71 -17.60 -8.90
N GLY A 300 -3.25 -17.10 -10.01
CA GLY A 300 -4.69 -16.96 -10.25
C GLY A 300 -5.12 -15.53 -10.53
N LYS A 301 -6.43 -15.31 -10.62
CA LYS A 301 -7.02 -14.01 -10.95
C LYS A 301 -7.88 -13.48 -9.81
N LEU A 302 -7.64 -12.23 -9.45
CA LEU A 302 -8.41 -11.49 -8.45
C LEU A 302 -9.06 -10.29 -9.14
N ALA A 303 -10.31 -9.98 -8.79
CA ALA A 303 -10.86 -8.64 -9.01
C ALA A 303 -11.01 -7.93 -7.67
N PHE A 304 -10.84 -6.62 -7.62
CA PHE A 304 -10.94 -5.85 -6.39
C PHE A 304 -11.74 -4.58 -6.58
N ASN A 305 -12.49 -4.23 -5.55
CA ASN A 305 -13.17 -2.95 -5.39
C ASN A 305 -12.76 -2.39 -4.03
N THR A 306 -11.88 -1.39 -4.06
CA THR A 306 -11.38 -0.71 -2.88
C THR A 306 -11.89 0.71 -2.87
N ALA A 307 -12.65 1.10 -1.85
CA ALA A 307 -13.10 2.46 -1.63
C ALA A 307 -12.38 3.07 -0.43
N LEU A 308 -11.61 4.12 -0.67
CA LEU A 308 -11.15 5.05 0.36
C LEU A 308 -12.27 6.07 0.58
N VAL A 309 -12.89 6.06 1.75
CA VAL A 309 -14.02 6.90 2.10
C VAL A 309 -13.59 7.90 3.16
N VAL A 310 -13.84 9.18 2.91
CA VAL A 310 -13.79 10.24 3.92
C VAL A 310 -15.22 10.69 4.16
N GLY A 311 -15.71 10.44 5.36
CA GLY A 311 -17.11 10.66 5.71
C GLY A 311 -17.28 11.03 7.17
N LYS A 312 -18.53 11.25 7.57
CA LYS A 312 -18.89 11.57 8.95
C LYS A 312 -19.21 10.28 9.69
N ASP A 313 -18.63 10.09 10.87
CA ASP A 313 -19.05 9.04 11.77
C ASP A 313 -20.45 9.33 12.32
N THR A 314 -21.36 8.36 12.22
CA THR A 314 -22.77 8.58 12.56
C THR A 314 -23.00 8.70 14.06
N ALA A 315 -22.16 8.06 14.89
CA ALA A 315 -22.31 8.07 16.34
C ALA A 315 -21.71 9.32 16.98
N SER A 316 -20.50 9.70 16.57
CA SER A 316 -19.76 10.82 17.16
C SER A 316 -19.88 12.13 16.39
N GLY A 317 -20.32 12.10 15.13
CA GLY A 317 -20.32 13.27 14.24
C GLY A 317 -18.93 13.70 13.77
N LEU A 318 -17.86 13.02 14.21
CA LEU A 318 -16.47 13.33 13.85
C LEU A 318 -16.14 12.84 12.43
N GLY A 319 -15.07 13.37 11.85
CA GLY A 319 -14.56 12.88 10.58
C GLY A 319 -13.98 11.47 10.70
N LYS A 320 -14.22 10.65 9.68
CA LYS A 320 -13.86 9.24 9.59
C LYS A 320 -13.14 8.98 8.28
N VAL A 321 -12.08 8.18 8.35
CA VAL A 321 -11.46 7.57 7.15
C VAL A 321 -11.75 6.08 7.18
N GLY A 322 -12.33 5.58 6.10
CA GLY A 322 -12.59 4.17 5.88
C GLY A 322 -11.83 3.66 4.67
N VAL A 323 -11.31 2.45 4.77
CA VAL A 323 -10.83 1.65 3.64
C VAL A 323 -11.69 0.41 3.57
N ASN A 324 -12.58 0.38 2.58
CA ASN A 324 -13.50 -0.73 2.35
C ASN A 324 -13.04 -1.48 1.10
N THR A 325 -12.64 -2.73 1.27
CA THR A 325 -12.11 -3.56 0.20
C THR A 325 -12.96 -4.80 0.02
N ALA A 326 -13.41 -5.04 -1.22
CA ALA A 326 -13.96 -6.31 -1.65
C ALA A 326 -13.00 -6.96 -2.63
N VAL A 327 -12.52 -8.16 -2.33
CA VAL A 327 -11.71 -8.99 -3.22
C VAL A 327 -12.57 -10.14 -3.71
N TYR A 328 -12.61 -10.34 -5.02
CA TYR A 328 -13.32 -11.41 -5.70
C TYR A 328 -12.30 -12.40 -6.23
N PHE A 329 -12.35 -13.63 -5.71
CA PHE A 329 -11.49 -14.72 -6.16
C PHE A 329 -12.10 -15.36 -7.40
N ASN A 330 -11.26 -15.63 -8.40
CA ASN A 330 -11.67 -16.21 -9.67
C ASN A 330 -12.92 -15.53 -10.26
N PRO A 331 -12.85 -14.21 -10.55
CA PRO A 331 -14.03 -13.43 -10.92
C PRO A 331 -14.70 -13.95 -12.19
N ASP A 332 -13.97 -14.64 -13.07
CA ASP A 332 -14.46 -15.19 -14.33
C ASP A 332 -14.98 -16.63 -14.20
N LYS A 333 -14.83 -17.24 -13.01
CA LYS A 333 -15.22 -18.64 -12.72
C LYS A 333 -14.59 -19.65 -13.68
N SER A 334 -13.33 -19.43 -14.05
CA SER A 334 -12.57 -20.32 -14.93
C SER A 334 -11.64 -21.23 -14.13
N ILE A 335 -11.22 -22.36 -14.71
CA ILE A 335 -10.29 -23.29 -14.05
C ILE A 335 -8.92 -22.61 -13.82
N ASP A 336 -8.47 -21.83 -14.80
CA ASP A 336 -7.18 -21.13 -14.78
C ASP A 336 -7.18 -19.88 -13.88
N GLY A 337 -8.36 -19.33 -13.58
CA GLY A 337 -8.52 -18.15 -12.74
C GLY A 337 -8.56 -18.43 -11.23
N ALA A 338 -8.62 -19.70 -10.82
CA ALA A 338 -8.64 -20.10 -9.41
C ALA A 338 -7.38 -19.58 -8.68
N LEU A 339 -7.56 -18.93 -7.53
CA LEU A 339 -6.42 -18.51 -6.71
C LEU A 339 -5.80 -19.75 -6.09
N ARG A 340 -4.50 -19.95 -6.28
CA ARG A 340 -3.76 -21.08 -5.73
C ARG A 340 -2.55 -20.58 -4.96
N VAL A 341 -2.33 -21.17 -3.80
CA VAL A 341 -1.09 -21.08 -3.03
C VAL A 341 -0.49 -22.47 -3.05
N LYS A 342 0.63 -22.62 -3.77
CA LYS A 342 1.27 -23.93 -3.92
C LYS A 342 1.96 -24.36 -2.63
N ASP A 343 2.49 -23.42 -1.86
CA ASP A 343 3.26 -23.77 -0.68
C ASP A 343 2.89 -22.84 0.48
N ILE A 344 2.15 -23.39 1.45
CA ILE A 344 2.00 -22.78 2.77
C ILE A 344 3.14 -23.32 3.62
N ASN A 345 4.02 -22.43 4.08
CA ASN A 345 5.27 -22.80 4.74
C ASN A 345 5.42 -22.14 6.11
N PHE A 346 6.04 -22.86 7.04
CA PHE A 346 6.67 -22.26 8.21
C PHE A 346 8.18 -22.12 7.99
N TYR A 347 8.68 -20.91 8.25
CA TYR A 347 10.06 -20.55 8.05
C TYR A 347 10.78 -20.42 9.40
N PRO A 348 11.94 -21.07 9.57
CA PRO A 348 12.75 -20.88 10.76
C PRO A 348 13.35 -19.46 10.79
N PRO A 349 13.72 -18.95 11.97
CA PRO A 349 14.14 -17.56 12.17
C PRO A 349 15.39 -17.14 11.39
N SER A 350 16.41 -18.00 11.33
CA SER A 350 17.74 -17.63 10.80
C SER A 350 18.04 -18.24 9.43
N THR A 351 18.07 -19.57 9.33
CA THR A 351 18.47 -20.30 8.11
C THR A 351 17.66 -21.57 7.93
N GLY A 352 17.37 -21.94 6.67
CA GLY A 352 16.75 -23.22 6.33
C GLY A 352 15.61 -23.10 5.32
N ALA A 353 15.30 -24.21 4.66
CA ALA A 353 14.09 -24.29 3.84
C ALA A 353 12.84 -24.17 4.72
N GLY A 354 11.75 -23.66 4.14
CA GLY A 354 10.45 -23.68 4.81
C GLY A 354 9.97 -25.12 4.99
N ALA A 355 9.36 -25.41 6.12
CA ALA A 355 8.60 -26.63 6.33
C ALA A 355 7.21 -26.46 5.70
N ARG A 356 6.95 -27.23 4.64
CA ARG A 356 5.70 -27.18 3.90
C ARG A 356 4.57 -27.83 4.68
N LEU A 357 3.50 -27.07 4.89
CA LEU A 357 2.28 -27.49 5.58
C LEU A 357 1.20 -27.96 4.59
N GLY A 358 1.15 -27.38 3.39
CA GLY A 358 0.17 -27.77 2.39
C GLY A 358 -0.03 -26.78 1.25
N GLU A 359 -1.17 -26.94 0.58
CA GLU A 359 -1.65 -26.16 -0.56
C GLU A 359 -3.03 -25.56 -0.23
N LEU A 360 -3.33 -24.41 -0.85
CA LEU A 360 -4.66 -23.80 -0.80
C LEU A 360 -5.14 -23.50 -2.23
N ALA A 361 -6.40 -23.80 -2.51
CA ALA A 361 -7.08 -23.38 -3.73
C ALA A 361 -8.42 -22.72 -3.39
N ILE A 362 -8.63 -21.50 -3.88
CA ILE A 362 -9.90 -20.77 -3.80
C ILE A 362 -10.46 -20.68 -5.22
N THR A 363 -11.46 -21.51 -5.51
CA THR A 363 -12.06 -21.64 -6.84
C THR A 363 -13.08 -20.56 -7.15
N GLY A 364 -13.47 -19.77 -6.16
CA GLY A 364 -14.37 -18.63 -6.30
C GLY A 364 -14.76 -18.07 -4.94
N GLY A 365 -15.33 -16.87 -4.93
CA GLY A 365 -15.87 -16.26 -3.71
C GLY A 365 -15.52 -14.80 -3.57
N ARG A 366 -15.90 -14.22 -2.43
CA ARG A 366 -15.69 -12.81 -2.12
C ARG A 366 -15.21 -12.67 -0.67
N LEU A 367 -14.10 -11.96 -0.48
CA LEU A 367 -13.65 -11.48 0.82
C LEU A 367 -14.00 -9.99 0.94
N ASN A 368 -14.73 -9.63 1.99
CA ASN A 368 -14.97 -8.24 2.33
C ASN A 368 -14.15 -7.87 3.56
N SER A 369 -13.44 -6.75 3.49
CA SER A 369 -12.75 -6.13 4.61
C SER A 369 -13.18 -4.68 4.70
N SER A 370 -13.55 -4.24 5.90
CA SER A 370 -13.83 -2.84 6.19
C SER A 370 -12.97 -2.44 7.38
N PHE A 371 -12.08 -1.49 7.15
CA PHE A 371 -11.30 -0.86 8.19
C PHE A 371 -11.69 0.61 8.26
N SER A 372 -11.92 1.13 9.46
CA SER A 372 -12.18 2.55 9.61
C SER A 372 -11.60 3.13 10.87
N ILE A 373 -11.06 4.33 10.74
CA ILE A 373 -10.50 5.12 11.83
C ILE A 373 -11.40 6.33 12.03
N VAL A 374 -11.85 6.50 13.27
CA VAL A 374 -12.46 7.74 13.75
C VAL A 374 -11.48 8.33 14.76
N PRO A 375 -10.62 9.26 14.34
CA PRO A 375 -9.70 9.90 15.26
C PRO A 375 -10.49 10.72 16.28
N ARG A 376 -10.20 10.52 17.56
CA ARG A 376 -10.91 11.17 18.67
C ARG A 376 -9.95 11.84 19.63
N ASN A 377 -10.41 12.92 20.26
CA ASN A 377 -9.73 13.50 21.40
C ASN A 377 -10.17 12.75 22.65
N GLY A 378 -9.24 12.39 23.53
CA GLY A 378 -9.56 11.79 24.82
C GLY A 378 -8.61 10.68 25.22
N ALA A 379 -8.73 10.25 26.49
CA ALA A 379 -8.01 9.09 26.98
C ALA A 379 -8.50 7.82 26.27
N PHE A 380 -7.56 6.93 25.91
CA PHE A 380 -7.89 5.54 25.65
C PHE A 380 -8.26 4.92 27.01
N ASN A 381 -9.55 4.84 27.30
CA ASN A 381 -10.07 4.05 28.40
C ASN A 381 -10.15 2.58 28.00
#